data_AF-A0A087G3K2-F1
#
_entry.id   AF-A0A087G3K2-F1
#
_cell.length_a   1.000
_cell.length_b   1.000
_cell.length_c   1.000
_cell.angle_alpha   90.00
_cell.angle_beta   90.00
_cell.angle_gamma   90.00
#
_symmetry.space_group_name_H-M   'P 1'
#
loop_
_entity.id
_entity.type
_entity.pdbx_description
1 polymer ?
#
loop_
_entity_poly.entity_id
_entity_poly.type
_entity_poly.pdbx_seq_one_letter_code
_entity_poly.pdbx_strand_id
1 'polypeptide(L)'
;EAKKRAKDKLRRSIEIMEERSKAQTEADRLASLASQVVGAIRRMEKAAKDGVPIDAAKKEKLEARLASYTAEADSIVLPPLPSDSSDDDEAEPKKGVALDISSSDSSDEEGEKRETEGRSSVAGKTPALTLAEIEDEANVEAEDGDQLRVDFFGDQSEAEGDAGEAVMTKEPASIDVPAVDSATGEPLAPLFADSNLENPETAS
;
A
#
# COMPACT_ATOMS: atom_id res chain seq x y z
N GLU A 1 23.49 34.67 -15.49
CA GLU A 1 22.19 34.60 -14.80
C GLU A 1 21.32 33.41 -15.23
N ALA A 2 21.18 33.16 -16.54
CA ALA A 2 20.41 32.03 -17.09
C ALA A 2 20.76 30.66 -16.49
N LYS A 3 22.05 30.31 -16.35
CA LYS A 3 22.49 29.04 -15.74
C LYS A 3 22.00 28.85 -14.30
N LYS A 4 21.92 29.94 -13.52
CA LYS A 4 21.42 29.89 -12.13
C LYS A 4 19.92 29.61 -12.14
N ARG A 5 19.16 30.35 -12.96
CA ARG A 5 17.71 30.15 -13.13
C ARG A 5 17.38 28.74 -13.62
N ALA A 6 18.12 28.20 -14.59
CA ALA A 6 17.94 26.85 -15.09
C ALA A 6 18.17 25.79 -14.00
N LYS A 7 19.22 25.93 -13.19
CA LYS A 7 19.48 25.04 -12.06
C LYS A 7 18.38 25.12 -11.00
N ASP A 8 17.90 26.32 -10.70
CA ASP A 8 16.83 26.53 -9.71
C ASP A 8 15.50 25.94 -10.20
N LYS A 9 15.18 26.06 -11.51
CA LYS A 9 14.04 25.39 -12.15
C LYS A 9 14.13 23.86 -12.02
N LEU A 10 15.30 23.28 -12.32
CA LEU A 10 15.52 21.83 -12.22
C LEU A 10 15.34 21.31 -10.78
N ARG A 11 15.84 22.06 -9.79
CA ARG A 11 15.65 21.68 -8.38
C ARG A 11 14.17 21.65 -8.01
N ARG A 12 13.43 22.70 -8.39
CA ARG A 12 11.99 22.76 -8.16
C ARG A 12 11.24 21.63 -8.88
N SER A 13 11.62 21.28 -10.12
CA SER A 13 10.95 20.20 -10.84
C SER A 13 11.18 18.84 -10.18
N ILE A 14 12.38 18.58 -9.67
CA ILE A 14 12.69 17.34 -8.95
C ILE A 14 11.86 17.24 -7.67
N GLU A 15 11.79 18.31 -6.89
CA GLU A 15 10.98 18.39 -5.66
C GLU A 15 9.50 18.12 -5.94
N ILE A 16 8.93 18.77 -6.96
CA ILE A 16 7.53 18.54 -7.38
C ILE A 16 7.30 17.06 -7.76
N MET A 17 8.22 16.45 -8.50
CA MET A 17 8.09 15.04 -8.89
C MET A 17 8.12 14.11 -7.68
N GLU A 18 9.00 14.38 -6.70
CA GLU A 18 9.09 13.59 -5.48
C GLU A 18 7.83 13.71 -4.61
N GLU A 19 7.31 14.94 -4.43
CA GLU A 19 6.05 15.19 -3.72
C GLU A 19 4.87 14.47 -4.37
N ARG A 20 4.77 14.54 -5.71
CA ARG A 20 3.74 13.79 -6.46
C ARG A 20 3.87 12.28 -6.23
N SER A 21 5.09 11.73 -6.27
CA SER A 21 5.31 10.30 -6.04
C SER A 21 4.87 9.87 -4.64
N LYS A 22 5.16 10.67 -3.62
CA LYS A 22 4.73 10.40 -2.24
C LYS A 22 3.21 10.44 -2.10
N ALA A 23 2.58 11.49 -2.62
CA ALA A 23 1.14 11.64 -2.56
C ALA A 23 0.41 10.53 -3.33
N GLN A 24 0.92 10.12 -4.50
CA GLN A 24 0.41 8.98 -5.25
C GLN A 24 0.52 7.68 -4.46
N THR A 25 1.68 7.44 -3.82
CA THR A 25 1.93 6.22 -3.02
C THR A 25 0.96 6.13 -1.84
N GLU A 26 0.69 7.26 -1.17
CA GLU A 26 -0.27 7.28 -0.06
C GLU A 26 -1.71 7.07 -0.55
N ALA A 27 -2.09 7.65 -1.69
CA ALA A 27 -3.39 7.39 -2.31
C ALA A 27 -3.58 5.90 -2.64
N ASP A 28 -2.56 5.25 -3.20
CA ASP A 28 -2.59 3.82 -3.52
C ASP A 28 -2.68 2.95 -2.25
N ARG A 29 -1.95 3.33 -1.19
CA ARG A 29 -2.03 2.67 0.12
C ARG A 29 -3.44 2.75 0.70
N LEU A 30 -4.06 3.92 0.69
CA LEU A 30 -5.43 4.13 1.19
C LEU A 30 -6.45 3.33 0.36
N ALA A 31 -6.29 3.29 -0.96
CA ALA A 31 -7.13 2.49 -1.85
C ALA A 31 -7.03 0.98 -1.54
N SER A 32 -5.82 0.49 -1.23
CA SER A 32 -5.60 -0.90 -0.82
C SER A 32 -6.30 -1.22 0.51
N LEU A 33 -6.15 -0.34 1.52
CA LEU A 33 -6.81 -0.49 2.82
C LEU A 33 -8.35 -0.45 2.68
N ALA A 34 -8.88 0.50 1.91
CA ALA A 34 -10.31 0.60 1.62
C ALA A 34 -10.83 -0.68 0.96
N SER A 35 -10.09 -1.23 -0.02
CA SER A 35 -10.46 -2.48 -0.69
C SER A 35 -10.48 -3.67 0.27
N GLN A 36 -9.52 -3.75 1.19
CA GLN A 36 -9.49 -4.78 2.22
C GLN A 36 -10.72 -4.70 3.14
N VAL A 37 -11.07 -3.49 3.58
CA VAL A 37 -12.23 -3.23 4.45
C VAL A 37 -13.54 -3.56 3.73
N VAL A 38 -13.70 -3.14 2.46
CA VAL A 38 -14.87 -3.51 1.63
C VAL A 38 -14.99 -5.02 1.48
N GLY A 39 -13.87 -5.71 1.29
CA GLY A 39 -13.83 -7.18 1.23
C GLY A 39 -14.28 -7.82 2.55
N ALA A 40 -13.86 -7.28 3.70
CA ALA A 40 -14.26 -7.76 5.01
C ALA A 40 -15.77 -7.55 5.26
N ILE A 41 -16.29 -6.36 4.98
CA ILE A 41 -17.73 -6.05 5.09
C ILE A 41 -18.53 -7.00 4.20
N ARG A 42 -18.12 -7.20 2.94
CA ARG A 42 -18.81 -8.09 2.01
C ARG A 42 -18.84 -9.55 2.51
N ARG A 43 -17.76 -10.05 3.11
CA ARG A 43 -17.72 -11.39 3.71
C ARG A 43 -18.66 -11.50 4.90
N MET A 44 -18.70 -10.50 5.78
CA MET A 44 -19.65 -10.46 6.90
C MET A 44 -21.09 -10.46 6.39
N GLU A 45 -21.42 -9.61 5.42
CA GLU A 45 -22.76 -9.54 4.83
C GLU A 45 -23.18 -10.84 4.14
N LYS A 46 -22.24 -11.54 3.52
CA LYS A 46 -22.50 -12.88 2.96
C LYS A 46 -22.84 -13.85 4.09
N ALA A 47 -22.05 -13.88 5.16
CA ALA A 47 -22.33 -14.74 6.32
C ALA A 47 -23.69 -14.43 6.96
N ALA A 48 -24.11 -13.16 7.03
CA ALA A 48 -25.48 -12.81 7.47
C ALA A 48 -26.57 -13.40 6.58
N LYS A 49 -26.37 -13.37 5.26
CA LYS A 49 -27.33 -13.97 4.32
C LYS A 49 -27.41 -15.48 4.51
N ASP A 50 -26.31 -16.10 4.97
CA ASP A 50 -26.24 -17.52 5.31
C ASP A 50 -26.71 -17.83 6.75
N GLY A 51 -27.25 -16.83 7.47
CA GLY A 51 -27.84 -16.98 8.80
C GLY A 51 -26.88 -16.79 9.98
N VAL A 52 -25.62 -16.45 9.74
CA VAL A 52 -24.65 -16.14 10.80
C VAL A 52 -24.95 -14.76 11.39
N PRO A 53 -25.14 -14.62 12.72
CA PRO A 53 -25.40 -13.32 13.32
C PRO A 53 -24.19 -12.38 13.13
N ILE A 54 -24.46 -11.16 12.64
CA ILE A 54 -23.44 -10.10 12.53
C ILE A 54 -23.42 -9.28 13.82
N ASP A 55 -22.22 -9.05 14.34
CA ASP A 55 -21.95 -7.99 15.32
C ASP A 55 -22.03 -6.62 14.62
N ALA A 56 -23.12 -5.89 14.89
CA ALA A 56 -23.39 -4.60 14.29
C ALA A 56 -22.31 -3.55 14.61
N ALA A 57 -21.74 -3.59 15.83
CA ALA A 57 -20.70 -2.64 16.23
C ALA A 57 -19.40 -2.88 15.44
N LYS A 58 -19.06 -4.14 15.16
CA LYS A 58 -17.92 -4.47 14.28
C LYS A 58 -18.16 -4.00 12.85
N LYS A 59 -19.37 -4.19 12.31
CA LYS A 59 -19.72 -3.72 10.96
C LYS A 59 -19.62 -2.20 10.86
N GLU A 60 -20.24 -1.49 11.80
CA GLU A 60 -20.20 -0.01 11.86
C GLU A 60 -18.76 0.51 11.95
N LYS A 61 -17.90 -0.11 12.77
CA LYS A 61 -16.49 0.28 12.89
C LYS A 61 -15.72 0.11 11.57
N LEU A 62 -16.01 -0.94 10.80
CA LEU A 62 -15.40 -1.13 9.48
C LEU A 62 -15.91 -0.08 8.49
N GLU A 63 -17.21 0.24 8.51
CA GLU A 63 -17.79 1.30 7.68
C GLU A 63 -17.21 2.68 8.02
N ALA A 64 -17.03 3.00 9.30
CA ALA A 64 -16.38 4.22 9.75
C ALA A 64 -14.92 4.31 9.27
N ARG A 65 -14.17 3.20 9.32
CA ARG A 65 -12.80 3.15 8.77
C ARG A 65 -12.79 3.34 7.25
N LEU A 66 -13.74 2.75 6.53
CA LEU A 66 -13.86 2.94 5.10
C LEU A 66 -14.12 4.40 4.74
N ALA A 67 -15.04 5.05 5.46
CA ALA A 67 -15.30 6.48 5.31
C ALA A 67 -14.05 7.32 5.61
N SER A 68 -13.31 6.98 6.66
CA SER A 68 -12.04 7.64 7.00
C SER A 68 -11.00 7.52 5.88
N TYR A 69 -10.75 6.32 5.34
CA TYR A 69 -9.77 6.15 4.26
C TYR A 69 -10.17 6.86 2.98
N THR A 70 -11.48 6.91 2.69
CA THR A 70 -12.00 7.63 1.51
C THR A 70 -11.81 9.14 1.69
N ALA A 71 -12.18 9.67 2.87
CA ALA A 71 -11.99 11.09 3.18
C ALA A 71 -10.49 11.49 3.20
N GLU A 72 -9.63 10.62 3.70
CA GLU A 72 -8.18 10.83 3.68
C GLU A 72 -7.64 10.83 2.24
N ALA A 73 -8.08 9.89 1.39
CA ALA A 73 -7.68 9.84 -0.02
C ALA A 73 -8.15 11.08 -0.79
N ASP A 74 -9.39 11.53 -0.55
CA ASP A 74 -9.94 12.76 -1.15
C ASP A 74 -9.20 14.02 -0.71
N SER A 75 -8.53 13.99 0.46
CA SER A 75 -7.72 15.09 0.95
C SER A 75 -6.32 15.17 0.31
N ILE A 76 -5.88 14.11 -0.39
CA ILE A 76 -4.59 14.09 -1.06
C ILE A 76 -4.66 14.94 -2.33
N VAL A 77 -3.99 16.09 -2.31
CA VAL A 77 -3.89 16.99 -3.47
C VAL A 77 -2.52 16.81 -4.13
N LEU A 78 -2.52 16.41 -5.41
CA LEU A 78 -1.29 16.27 -6.19
C LEU A 78 -0.79 17.65 -6.68
N PRO A 79 0.49 18.01 -6.45
CA PRO A 79 1.06 19.22 -7.03
C PRO A 79 1.01 19.16 -8.56
N PRO A 80 0.84 20.28 -9.29
CA PRO A 80 0.75 20.30 -10.74
C PRO A 80 2.03 19.76 -11.40
N LEU A 81 1.93 19.27 -12.64
CA LEU A 81 3.10 18.80 -13.37
C LEU A 81 4.07 19.97 -13.59
N PRO A 82 5.40 19.75 -13.49
CA PRO A 82 6.36 20.79 -13.81
C PRO A 82 6.16 21.20 -15.27
N SER A 83 6.04 22.50 -15.52
CA SER A 83 5.94 23.02 -16.88
C SER A 83 7.23 22.73 -17.63
N ASP A 84 7.14 21.98 -18.72
CA ASP A 84 8.25 21.74 -19.64
C ASP A 84 8.48 23.00 -20.49
N SER A 85 8.98 24.08 -19.86
CA SER A 85 9.28 25.33 -20.56
C SER A 85 10.57 25.16 -21.38
N SER A 86 10.49 24.40 -22.46
CA SER A 86 11.44 24.45 -23.57
C SER A 86 11.13 25.61 -24.54
N ASP A 87 10.08 26.40 -24.26
CA ASP A 87 9.60 27.51 -25.08
C ASP A 87 9.79 28.86 -24.35
N ASP A 88 11.06 29.26 -24.21
CA ASP A 88 11.47 30.63 -23.84
C ASP A 88 12.68 31.01 -24.69
N ASP A 89 12.55 30.80 -26.00
CA ASP A 89 13.18 31.69 -26.94
C ASP A 89 12.16 32.78 -27.22
N GLU A 90 12.58 34.03 -26.99
CA GLU A 90 11.97 35.26 -27.45
C GLU A 90 11.94 35.27 -28.99
N ALA A 91 11.25 34.30 -29.60
CA ALA A 91 10.98 34.24 -31.02
C ALA A 91 9.66 34.97 -31.21
N GLU A 92 9.77 36.23 -31.61
CA GLU A 92 8.68 36.95 -32.26
C GLU A 92 7.90 36.00 -33.17
N PRO A 93 6.55 35.99 -33.14
CA PRO A 93 5.76 35.15 -34.02
C PRO A 93 6.00 35.60 -35.47
N LYS A 94 6.98 34.99 -36.14
CA LYS A 94 7.20 35.14 -37.57
C LYS A 94 6.13 34.33 -38.29
N LYS A 95 4.97 34.99 -38.45
CA LYS A 95 4.03 34.89 -39.56
C LYS A 95 4.24 33.69 -40.50
N GLY A 96 3.30 32.74 -40.41
CA GLY A 96 2.76 31.99 -41.55
C GLY A 96 3.73 31.09 -42.31
N VAL A 97 3.88 29.85 -41.86
CA VAL A 97 4.13 28.71 -42.76
C VAL A 97 2.84 27.90 -42.79
N ALA A 98 2.02 28.16 -43.81
CA ALA A 98 0.85 27.34 -44.09
C ALA A 98 1.34 25.94 -44.49
N LEU A 99 1.07 24.95 -43.66
CA LEU A 99 1.16 23.54 -44.06
C LEU A 99 -0.10 23.22 -44.84
N ASP A 100 -0.09 23.50 -46.15
CA ASP A 100 -1.07 23.01 -47.11
C ASP A 100 -0.94 21.49 -47.22
N ILE A 101 -1.51 20.76 -46.26
CA ILE A 101 -1.82 19.34 -46.44
C ILE A 101 -3.07 19.23 -47.30
N SER A 102 -2.88 19.41 -48.60
CA SER A 102 -3.91 19.16 -49.61
C SER A 102 -4.55 17.79 -49.36
N SER A 103 -5.82 17.80 -48.98
CA SER A 103 -6.65 16.60 -48.88
C SER A 103 -6.72 15.93 -50.25
N SER A 104 -6.10 14.77 -50.40
CA SER A 104 -6.32 13.91 -51.55
C SER A 104 -7.65 13.19 -51.36
N ASP A 105 -8.68 13.73 -52.00
CA ASP A 105 -9.96 13.08 -52.26
C ASP A 105 -9.74 12.00 -53.33
N SER A 106 -9.61 10.74 -52.91
CA SER A 106 -9.63 9.59 -53.83
C SER A 106 -10.96 8.87 -53.69
N SER A 107 -11.90 9.29 -54.53
CA SER A 107 -13.14 8.62 -54.86
C SER A 107 -12.88 7.60 -55.98
N ASP A 108 -13.21 6.31 -55.76
CA ASP A 108 -13.46 5.34 -56.85
C ASP A 108 -14.39 4.19 -56.37
N GLU A 109 -15.68 4.39 -56.64
CA GLU A 109 -16.61 3.51 -57.37
C GLU A 109 -16.47 1.96 -57.25
N GLU A 110 -17.59 1.36 -56.80
CA GLU A 110 -18.18 0.06 -57.18
C GLU A 110 -17.44 -1.26 -56.95
N GLY A 111 -18.07 -2.10 -56.11
CA GLY A 111 -17.71 -3.49 -55.91
C GLY A 111 -18.81 -4.29 -55.22
N GLU A 112 -20.00 -4.25 -55.80
CA GLU A 112 -21.16 -5.09 -55.53
C GLU A 112 -20.83 -6.60 -55.26
N LYS A 113 -21.48 -7.16 -54.22
CA LYS A 113 -21.89 -8.59 -54.01
C LYS A 113 -20.84 -9.71 -54.04
N ARG A 114 -20.78 -10.48 -52.93
CA ARG A 114 -21.13 -11.93 -52.93
C ARG A 114 -21.06 -12.56 -51.53
N GLU A 115 -22.18 -13.13 -51.10
CA GLU A 115 -22.28 -14.16 -50.06
C GLU A 115 -21.59 -15.44 -50.56
N THR A 116 -20.73 -16.04 -49.76
CA THR A 116 -20.46 -17.48 -49.84
C THR A 116 -20.21 -18.03 -48.44
N GLU A 117 -21.20 -18.75 -47.94
CA GLU A 117 -21.02 -19.76 -46.91
C GLU A 117 -20.10 -20.85 -47.47
N GLY A 118 -18.99 -21.11 -46.77
CA GLY A 118 -17.95 -22.02 -47.22
C GLY A 118 -17.20 -22.61 -46.04
N ARG A 119 -17.68 -23.76 -45.58
CA ARG A 119 -16.96 -24.68 -44.68
C ARG A 119 -15.51 -24.87 -45.15
N SER A 120 -14.55 -24.59 -44.28
CA SER A 120 -13.23 -25.23 -44.36
C SER A 120 -12.75 -25.61 -42.96
N SER A 121 -13.10 -26.84 -42.56
CA SER A 121 -12.36 -27.57 -41.54
C SER A 121 -10.98 -27.90 -42.11
N VAL A 122 -9.92 -27.37 -41.54
CA VAL A 122 -8.57 -27.93 -41.71
C VAL A 122 -8.06 -28.37 -40.36
N ALA A 123 -7.92 -29.69 -40.24
CA ALA A 123 -7.37 -30.37 -39.11
C ALA A 123 -5.84 -30.21 -39.09
N GLY A 124 -5.29 -30.20 -37.87
CA GLY A 124 -3.98 -30.78 -37.60
C GLY A 124 -2.82 -29.80 -37.52
N LYS A 125 -2.50 -29.38 -36.30
CA LYS A 125 -1.23 -29.71 -35.63
C LYS A 125 -1.25 -29.16 -34.20
N THR A 126 -1.58 -30.05 -33.27
CA THR A 126 -1.28 -29.92 -31.85
C THR A 126 0.24 -30.01 -31.65
N PRO A 127 0.89 -29.11 -30.90
CA PRO A 127 2.14 -29.45 -30.26
C PRO A 127 1.82 -30.45 -29.14
N ALA A 128 2.45 -31.61 -29.24
CA ALA A 128 2.33 -32.71 -28.30
C ALA A 128 2.75 -32.27 -26.89
N LEU A 129 1.80 -32.30 -25.95
CA LEU A 129 2.07 -32.52 -24.53
C LEU A 129 1.30 -33.78 -24.14
N THR A 130 2.06 -34.83 -23.91
CA THR A 130 1.63 -36.18 -23.54
C THR A 130 0.83 -36.15 -22.25
N LEU A 131 -0.50 -36.33 -22.35
CA LEU A 131 -1.35 -36.79 -21.27
C LEU A 131 -1.06 -38.27 -21.04
N ALA A 132 -0.23 -38.59 -20.06
CA ALA A 132 -0.31 -39.85 -19.35
C ALA A 132 -1.11 -39.59 -18.07
N GLU A 133 -2.35 -40.08 -18.07
CA GLU A 133 -3.12 -40.62 -16.93
C GLU A 133 -2.79 -40.06 -15.54
N ILE A 134 -3.71 -39.24 -15.00
CA ILE A 134 -3.96 -39.27 -13.56
C ILE A 134 -5.49 -39.35 -13.39
N GLU A 135 -5.88 -40.58 -13.11
CA GLU A 135 -7.18 -41.05 -12.65
C GLU A 135 -7.49 -40.42 -11.27
N ASP A 136 -8.74 -40.04 -11.06
CA ASP A 136 -9.30 -39.60 -9.78
C ASP A 136 -9.16 -40.72 -8.72
N GLU A 137 -8.58 -40.43 -7.55
CA GLU A 137 -9.02 -41.06 -6.30
C GLU A 137 -8.53 -40.34 -5.03
N ALA A 138 -9.50 -40.12 -4.13
CA ALA A 138 -9.43 -40.10 -2.66
C ALA A 138 -8.55 -39.06 -1.90
N ASN A 139 -9.26 -38.16 -1.21
CA ASN A 139 -9.06 -37.77 0.19
C ASN A 139 -7.71 -38.15 0.85
N VAL A 140 -6.82 -37.16 1.01
CA VAL A 140 -5.98 -37.05 2.21
C VAL A 140 -5.90 -35.57 2.62
N GLU A 141 -6.54 -35.28 3.74
CA GLU A 141 -6.31 -34.17 4.65
C GLU A 141 -4.80 -33.99 4.91
N ALA A 142 -4.25 -32.85 4.49
CA ALA A 142 -2.94 -32.37 4.94
C ALA A 142 -3.11 -30.94 5.43
N GLU A 143 -3.23 -30.83 6.75
CA GLU A 143 -3.07 -29.63 7.54
C GLU A 143 -1.66 -29.07 7.30
N ASP A 144 -1.54 -28.03 6.46
CA ASP A 144 -0.36 -27.16 6.43
C ASP A 144 -0.74 -25.84 7.07
N GLY A 145 -0.50 -25.79 8.38
CA GLY A 145 -0.83 -24.69 9.25
C GLY A 145 0.18 -23.55 9.13
N ASP A 146 0.07 -22.73 8.09
CA ASP A 146 0.58 -21.36 8.14
C ASP A 146 -0.45 -20.47 8.85
N GLN A 147 -0.52 -20.66 10.17
CA GLN A 147 -1.23 -19.78 11.08
C GLN A 147 -0.46 -18.46 11.20
N LEU A 148 -0.77 -17.49 10.32
CA LEU A 148 -0.52 -16.08 10.62
C LEU A 148 -1.46 -15.65 11.74
N ARG A 149 -1.09 -16.02 12.97
CA ARG A 149 -1.74 -15.63 14.21
C ARG A 149 -1.41 -14.16 14.46
N VAL A 150 -2.30 -13.27 14.04
CA VAL A 150 -2.29 -11.88 14.51
C VAL A 150 -2.91 -11.90 15.90
N ASP A 151 -2.07 -11.88 16.93
CA ASP A 151 -2.49 -11.75 18.32
C ASP A 151 -3.19 -10.40 18.52
N PHE A 152 -4.52 -10.41 18.46
CA PHE A 152 -5.35 -9.29 18.89
C PHE A 152 -5.58 -9.40 20.40
N PHE A 153 -4.57 -9.02 21.19
CA PHE A 153 -4.72 -8.85 22.63
C PHE A 153 -4.73 -7.35 22.99
N GLY A 154 -5.82 -6.93 23.61
CA GLY A 154 -6.03 -5.59 24.13
C GLY A 154 -7.39 -5.46 24.78
N ASP A 155 -7.82 -6.49 25.52
CA ASP A 155 -8.92 -6.42 26.46
C ASP A 155 -8.33 -6.17 27.84
N GLN A 156 -8.48 -4.93 28.33
CA GLN A 156 -8.26 -4.56 29.73
C GLN A 156 -9.46 -3.74 30.19
N SER A 157 -10.53 -4.45 30.54
CA SER A 157 -11.36 -4.15 31.71
C SER A 157 -10.47 -4.34 32.96
N GLU A 158 -10.46 -3.60 34.06
CA GLU A 158 -11.34 -2.68 34.80
C GLU A 158 -10.39 -1.70 35.56
N ALA A 159 -10.73 -0.58 36.20
CA ALA A 159 -11.81 -0.34 37.14
C ALA A 159 -11.84 1.18 37.45
N GLU A 160 -13.04 1.62 37.79
CA GLU A 160 -13.40 2.94 38.32
C GLU A 160 -12.73 3.20 39.68
N GLY A 161 -12.14 4.38 39.87
CA GLY A 161 -11.39 4.75 41.08
C GLY A 161 -11.22 6.26 41.22
N ASP A 162 -12.29 6.89 41.69
CA ASP A 162 -12.45 8.08 42.55
C ASP A 162 -11.21 8.94 42.94
N ALA A 163 -11.46 10.27 42.83
CA ALA A 163 -10.87 11.44 43.48
C ALA A 163 -9.45 11.43 44.10
N GLY A 164 -8.62 12.38 43.69
CA GLY A 164 -7.44 12.77 44.47
C GLY A 164 -6.46 13.70 43.77
N GLU A 165 -6.57 14.99 44.07
CA GLU A 165 -5.59 16.06 43.84
C GLU A 165 -4.19 15.75 44.43
N ALA A 166 -3.13 16.21 43.73
CA ALA A 166 -1.84 16.71 44.25
C ALA A 166 -0.53 16.08 43.69
N VAL A 167 0.27 16.97 43.08
CA VAL A 167 1.73 17.17 43.28
C VAL A 167 2.74 16.15 42.71
N MET A 168 3.45 16.61 41.69
CA MET A 168 4.92 16.63 41.50
C MET A 168 5.76 15.57 42.24
N THR A 169 6.38 14.65 41.49
CA THR A 169 7.85 14.41 41.40
C THR A 169 8.20 12.98 40.96
N LYS A 170 9.28 12.91 40.17
CA LYS A 170 10.33 11.86 40.10
C LYS A 170 10.10 10.63 39.20
N GLU A 171 11.06 10.45 38.29
CA GLU A 171 11.37 9.23 37.53
C GLU A 171 11.37 7.97 38.42
N PRO A 172 10.83 6.84 37.95
CA PRO A 172 11.10 5.56 38.57
C PRO A 172 12.45 5.01 38.08
N ALA A 173 13.36 4.88 39.04
CA ALA A 173 14.65 4.24 38.97
C ALA A 173 14.60 2.81 38.40
N SER A 174 15.65 2.44 37.68
CA SER A 174 15.96 1.07 37.23
C SER A 174 15.84 0.07 38.37
N ILE A 175 14.88 -0.85 38.25
CA ILE A 175 14.78 -2.04 39.09
C ILE A 175 15.69 -3.10 38.46
N ASP A 176 16.82 -3.36 39.11
CA ASP A 176 17.77 -4.44 38.79
C ASP A 176 17.19 -5.78 39.27
N VAL A 177 16.41 -6.43 38.40
CA VAL A 177 16.03 -7.84 38.57
C VAL A 177 16.88 -8.70 37.63
N PRO A 178 17.61 -9.70 38.15
CA PRO A 178 18.43 -10.56 37.29
C PRO A 178 17.52 -11.32 36.33
N ALA A 179 17.83 -11.26 35.03
CA ALA A 179 17.15 -12.06 34.03
C ALA A 179 17.36 -13.55 34.36
N VAL A 180 16.28 -14.30 34.52
CA VAL A 180 16.32 -15.72 34.88
C VAL A 180 15.96 -16.53 33.65
N ASP A 181 16.68 -17.62 33.37
CA ASP A 181 16.28 -18.53 32.30
C ASP A 181 14.93 -19.16 32.65
N SER A 182 13.94 -18.95 31.79
CA SER A 182 12.58 -19.47 32.01
C SER A 182 12.50 -20.99 31.92
N ALA A 183 13.48 -21.64 31.29
CA ALA A 183 13.54 -23.10 31.18
C ALA A 183 14.18 -23.76 32.41
N THR A 184 15.16 -23.11 33.04
CA THR A 184 15.99 -23.73 34.10
C THR A 184 15.83 -23.07 35.47
N GLY A 185 15.33 -21.83 35.52
CA GLY A 185 15.17 -21.05 36.76
C GLY A 185 16.49 -20.52 37.34
N GLU A 186 17.60 -20.63 36.60
CA GLU A 186 18.90 -20.14 37.01
C GLU A 186 19.12 -18.68 36.55
N PRO A 187 19.79 -17.85 37.37
CA PRO A 187 20.09 -16.47 36.99
C PRO A 187 21.07 -16.45 35.81
N LEU A 188 20.69 -15.78 34.73
CA LEU A 188 21.56 -15.57 33.58
C LEU A 188 22.67 -14.59 33.97
N ALA A 189 23.91 -15.03 33.85
CA ALA A 189 25.06 -14.18 34.09
C ALA A 189 25.06 -12.98 33.12
N PRO A 190 25.26 -11.74 33.60
CA PRO A 190 25.39 -10.57 32.73
C PRO A 190 26.51 -10.79 31.70
N LEU A 191 26.15 -10.69 30.41
CA LEU A 191 27.05 -10.97 29.28
C LEU A 191 28.12 -9.90 29.05
N PHE A 192 28.01 -8.76 29.75
CA PHE A 192 29.02 -7.71 29.78
C PHE A 192 29.21 -7.27 31.23
N ALA A 193 30.45 -7.31 31.71
CA ALA A 193 30.81 -6.65 32.95
C ALA A 193 30.88 -5.14 32.67
N ASP A 194 29.84 -4.40 33.06
CA ASP A 194 29.87 -2.94 33.09
C ASP A 194 30.94 -2.50 34.10
N SER A 195 32.16 -2.33 33.58
CA SER A 195 33.30 -1.84 34.33
C SER A 195 33.13 -0.33 34.55
N ASN A 196 32.19 0.06 35.40
CA ASN A 196 32.17 1.40 35.98
C ASN A 196 33.12 1.43 37.17
N LEU A 197 34.42 1.47 36.86
CA LEU A 197 35.45 1.87 37.82
C LEU A 197 35.74 3.36 37.61
N GLU A 198 34.91 4.23 38.17
CA GLU A 198 35.26 5.64 38.34
C GLU A 198 35.82 5.81 39.76
N ASN A 199 37.14 5.99 39.83
CA ASN A 199 37.88 6.31 41.06
C ASN A 199 37.32 7.60 41.70
N PRO A 200 37.03 7.62 43.01
CA PRO A 200 37.08 8.85 43.78
C PRO A 200 38.50 9.00 44.36
N GLU A 201 39.42 9.59 43.60
CA GLU A 201 40.63 10.15 44.21
C GLU A 201 40.29 11.52 44.81
N THR A 202 40.21 11.51 46.13
CA THR A 202 40.28 12.68 47.00
C THR A 202 41.62 13.40 46.82
N ALA A 203 41.61 14.70 46.55
CA ALA A 203 42.75 15.56 46.85
C ALA A 203 42.26 16.98 47.16
N SER A 204 42.48 17.38 48.42
CA SER A 204 42.61 18.77 48.86
C SER A 204 44.07 19.18 48.79
#